data_AF-A0A846TDY9-F1
#
_entry.id   AF-A0A846TDY9-F1
#
_cell.length_a   1.000
_cell.length_b   1.000
_cell.length_c   1.000
_cell.angle_alpha   90.00
_cell.angle_beta   90.00
_cell.angle_gamma   90.00
#
_symmetry.space_group_name_H-M   'P 1'
#
loop_
_entity.id
_entity.type
_entity.pdbx_description
1 polymer ?
#
loop_
_entity_poly.entity_id
_entity_poly.type
_entity_poly.pdbx_seq_one_letter_code
_entity_poly.pdbx_strand_id
1 'polypeptide(L)' 'MTFSEADTRAKLIDPALYRRGWTEDLIRREESAGAIHIVADQPRRMTGRVDYTLRIRQGPNNNRWRLP' A
#
# COMPACT_ATOMS: atom_id res chain seq x y z
N MET A 1 -1.37 -15.76 -21.84
CA MET A 1 -0.12 -15.01 -21.59
C MET A 1 0.18 -15.10 -20.11
N THR A 2 1.32 -15.68 -19.75
CA THR A 2 1.77 -15.77 -18.35
C THR A 2 2.57 -14.51 -18.04
N PHE A 3 2.04 -13.64 -17.19
CA PHE A 3 2.81 -12.47 -16.74
C PHE A 3 3.82 -12.92 -15.67
N SER A 4 5.04 -12.38 -15.74
CA SER A 4 5.97 -12.47 -14.61
C SER A 4 5.42 -11.69 -13.41
N GLU A 5 6.01 -11.86 -12.23
CA GLU A 5 5.64 -11.05 -11.06
C GLU A 5 5.83 -9.55 -11.34
N ALA A 6 6.94 -9.18 -11.96
CA ALA A 6 7.24 -7.80 -12.34
C ALA A 6 6.24 -7.26 -13.37
N ASP A 7 5.85 -8.07 -14.35
CA ASP A 7 4.84 -7.68 -15.34
C ASP A 7 3.47 -7.51 -14.70
N THR A 8 3.08 -8.41 -13.81
CA THR A 8 1.79 -8.35 -13.08
C THR A 8 1.74 -7.09 -12.23
N ARG A 9 2.85 -6.78 -11.56
CA ARG A 9 3.04 -5.59 -10.74
C ARG A 9 2.84 -4.31 -11.56
N ALA A 10 3.61 -4.14 -12.63
CA ALA A 10 3.58 -2.93 -13.45
C ALA A 10 2.29 -2.79 -14.29
N LYS A 11 1.73 -3.90 -14.77
CA LYS A 11 0.59 -3.87 -15.73
C LYS A 11 -0.77 -3.95 -15.04
N LEU A 12 -0.85 -4.55 -13.86
CA LEU A 12 -2.14 -4.77 -13.18
C LEU A 12 -2.21 -4.06 -11.83
N ILE A 13 -1.21 -4.25 -10.96
CA ILE A 13 -1.26 -3.72 -9.58
C ILE A 13 -1.08 -2.21 -9.56
N ASP A 14 -0.01 -1.67 -10.15
CA ASP A 14 0.26 -0.24 -10.15
C ASP A 14 -0.92 0.55 -10.77
N PRO A 15 -1.48 0.18 -11.94
CA PRO A 15 -2.65 0.87 -12.50
C PRO A 15 -3.88 0.80 -11.60
N ALA A 16 -4.12 -0.33 -10.91
CA ALA A 16 -5.25 -0.46 -9.99
C ALA A 16 -5.10 0.42 -8.75
N LEU A 17 -3.89 0.56 -8.22
CA LEU A 17 -3.57 1.46 -7.11
C LEU A 17 -3.79 2.92 -7.52
N TYR A 18 -3.25 3.34 -8.67
CA TYR A 18 -3.44 4.69 -9.18
C TYR A 18 -4.92 5.03 -9.42
N ARG A 19 -5.70 4.10 -9.98
CA ARG A 19 -7.15 4.27 -10.19
C ARG A 19 -7.93 4.44 -8.88
N ARG A 20 -7.42 3.92 -7.77
CA ARG A 20 -8.01 4.09 -6.43
C ARG A 20 -7.47 5.32 -5.70
N GLY A 21 -6.70 6.17 -6.37
CA GLY A 21 -6.16 7.41 -5.81
C GLY A 21 -4.92 7.22 -4.95
N TRP A 22 -4.30 6.04 -4.96
CA TRP A 22 -2.97 5.85 -4.39
C TRP A 22 -1.95 6.44 -5.35
N THR A 23 -1.27 7.50 -4.92
CA THR A 23 -0.21 8.15 -5.68
C THR A 23 1.16 7.74 -5.14
N GLU A 24 2.24 8.04 -5.86
CA GLU A 24 3.60 7.63 -5.46
C GLU A 24 4.04 8.18 -4.09
N ASP A 25 3.47 9.30 -3.63
CA ASP A 25 3.67 9.82 -2.28
C ASP A 25 3.14 8.86 -1.17
N LEU A 26 2.06 8.14 -1.48
CA LEU A 26 1.37 7.22 -0.60
C LEU A 26 1.85 5.77 -0.73
N ILE A 27 2.63 5.45 -1.77
CA ILE A 27 3.10 4.11 -2.09
C ILE A 27 4.60 4.00 -1.80
N ARG A 28 4.99 3.06 -0.95
CA ARG A 28 6.41 2.69 -0.74
C ARG A 28 6.65 1.29 -1.25
N ARG A 29 7.56 1.14 -2.22
CA ARG A 29 7.91 -0.14 -2.84
C ARG A 29 9.13 -0.73 -2.13
N GLU A 30 9.13 -2.04 -1.92
CA GLU A 30 10.28 -2.82 -1.43
C GLU A 30 10.87 -2.33 -0.09
N GLU A 31 10.02 -2.13 0.92
CA GLU A 31 10.50 -1.83 2.27
C GLU A 31 10.76 -3.12 3.07
N SER A 32 11.88 -3.14 3.79
CA SER A 32 12.08 -4.11 4.88
C SER A 32 11.17 -3.70 6.05
N ALA A 33 10.39 -4.64 6.58
CA ALA A 33 9.34 -4.38 7.55
C ALA A 33 9.90 -3.84 8.87
N GLY A 34 9.95 -2.51 8.97
CA GLY A 34 10.11 -1.79 10.24
C GLY A 34 8.78 -1.26 10.80
N ALA A 35 7.70 -1.26 10.00
CA ALA A 35 6.45 -0.61 10.35
C ALA A 35 5.48 -1.56 11.09
N ILE A 36 4.70 -1.00 12.01
CA ILE A 36 3.56 -1.65 12.66
C ILE A 36 2.38 -1.59 11.68
N HIS A 37 1.80 -2.72 11.33
CA HIS A 37 0.63 -2.81 10.46
C HIS A 37 -0.62 -3.03 11.31
N ILE A 38 -1.74 -2.40 10.96
CA ILE A 38 -3.04 -2.73 11.56
C ILE A 38 -3.67 -3.83 10.70
N VAL A 39 -3.77 -5.04 11.25
CA VAL A 39 -4.41 -6.19 10.58
C VAL A 39 -5.59 -6.61 11.44
N ALA A 40 -6.79 -6.59 10.88
CA ALA A 40 -8.03 -6.89 11.62
C ALA A 40 -8.17 -6.09 12.93
N ASP A 41 -7.95 -4.78 12.87
CA ASP A 41 -7.97 -3.84 14.00
C ASP A 41 -6.84 -4.02 15.05
N GLN A 42 -5.94 -4.99 14.85
CA GLN A 42 -4.84 -5.24 15.78
C GLN A 42 -3.49 -4.77 15.22
N PRO A 43 -2.70 -4.01 16.00
CA PRO A 43 -1.34 -3.64 15.61
C PRO A 43 -0.43 -4.87 15.65
N ARG A 44 0.10 -5.27 14.49
CA ARG A 44 1.05 -6.37 14.34
C ARG A 44 2.34 -5.87 13.71
N ARG A 45 3.47 -6.22 14.34
CA ARG A 45 4.79 -6.07 13.72
C ARG A 45 4.98 -7.21 12.73
N MET A 46 5.15 -6.88 11.45
CA MET A 46 5.57 -7.87 10.46
C MET A 46 7.10 -7.96 10.45
N THR A 47 7.62 -9.18 10.38
CA THR A 47 9.05 -9.46 10.13
C THR A 47 9.16 -9.98 8.70
N GLY A 48 9.84 -9.26 7.80
CA GLY A 48 9.99 -9.66 6.40
C GLY A 48 10.15 -8.49 5.43
N ARG A 49 10.24 -8.78 4.13
CA ARG A 49 10.21 -7.79 3.05
C ARG A 49 8.77 -7.63 2.56
N VAL A 50 8.32 -6.40 2.38
CA VAL A 50 6.99 -6.09 1.85
C VAL A 50 7.16 -5.41 0.50
N ASP A 51 6.46 -5.92 -0.52
CA ASP A 51 6.53 -5.38 -1.88
C ASP A 51 5.89 -4.00 -2.01
N TYR A 52 4.77 -3.79 -1.30
CA TYR A 52 4.01 -2.54 -1.29
C TYR A 52 3.55 -2.19 0.11
N THR A 53 3.99 -1.02 0.59
CA THR A 53 3.43 -0.39 1.78
C THR A 53 2.61 0.81 1.36
N LEU A 54 1.32 0.76 1.64
CA LEU A 54 0.37 1.84 1.38
C LEU A 54 0.20 2.67 2.65
N ARG A 55 0.54 3.95 2.60
CA ARG A 55 0.51 4.84 3.76
C ARG A 55 -0.43 6.01 3.51
N ILE A 56 -1.33 6.26 4.46
CA ILE A 56 -2.15 7.47 4.47
C ILE A 56 -1.60 8.44 5.50
N ARG A 57 -1.50 9.71 5.13
CA ARG A 57 -1.17 10.77 6.10
C ARG A 57 -2.41 11.05 6.94
N GLN A 58 -2.40 10.69 8.22
CA GLN A 58 -3.39 11.23 9.15
C GLN A 58 -2.99 12.66 9.54
N GLY A 59 -3.93 13.59 9.37
CA GLY A 59 -3.84 14.96 9.85
C GLY A 59 -5.22 15.38 10.35
N PRO A 60 -5.31 16.43 11.19
CA PRO A 60 -6.56 16.82 11.85
C PRO A 60 -7.71 17.16 10.88
N ASN A 61 -7.41 17.40 9.60
CA ASN A 61 -8.38 17.76 8.55
C ASN A 61 -8.42 16.78 7.36
N ASN A 62 -7.88 15.57 7.49
CA ASN A 62 -7.94 14.59 6.39
C ASN A 62 -9.31 13.89 6.35
N ASN A 63 -10.33 14.58 5.84
CA ASN A 63 -11.69 14.07 5.71
C ASN A 63 -11.93 13.26 4.42
N ARG A 64 -10.88 13.00 3.63
CA ARG A 64 -10.98 12.41 2.29
C ARG A 64 -11.16 10.89 2.26
N TRP A 65 -10.97 10.21 3.40
CA TRP A 65 -10.98 8.74 3.49
C TRP A 65 -12.01 8.17 4.47
N ARG A 66 -13.08 8.91 4.79
CA ARG A 66 -14.25 8.29 5.43
C ARG A 66 -14.97 7.44 4.38
N LEU A 67 -14.76 6.13 4.43
CA LEU A 67 -15.66 5.17 3.81
C LEU A 67 -17.04 5.31 4.49
N PRO A 68 -18.15 5.22 3.74
CA PRO A 68 -19.50 5.29 4.30
C PRO A 68 -19.78 4.19 5.32
#